data_AF-K9YIU8-F1
#
_entry.id   AF-K9YIU8-F1
#
_cell.length_a   1.000
_cell.length_b   1.000
_cell.length_c   1.000
_cell.angle_alpha   90.00
_cell.angle_beta   90.00
_cell.angle_gamma   90.00
#
_symmetry.space_group_name_H-M   'P 1'
#
loop_
_entity.id
_entity.type
_entity.pdbx_description
1 polymer ?
#
loop_
_entity_poly.entity_id
_entity_poly.type
_entity_poly.pdbx_seq_one_letter_code
_entity_poly.pdbx_strand_id
1 'polypeptide(L)'
;MDGNLILLEQQKDFCHRLRADYLFTCQLNNYYTEIDVIKTHQITTLVDKLTSASQQKVNISENKNIIAQNFLHGLGEKFIQKHYGDLFTVDKTSQKDVFIDTFFTLNNSYDLKILARTILKNDDDIFWSLTEEQVNQYDVFIFLLSIYNFHDDIKDYPIILGGFLTQDYLKKNIDIQKILISDLFYGGGLKGYLSSRQNDQVSGYIQQANKHFQKKDFDLAIDVYNQGLQLEDKNPQLYFLKGVSCWKKGDYQGAIKDFSRAIDLDKNYLLPYQWRGFAYTYFQKYDLALQDYEEEIKIDSVSFWGYYKRAFIHAKLGNYLQALDDYSICLTINPKCFYAYCNRGFVYFQLKDYHDAIEDYNRVLSLNPSLFEVYYNLGCIYQILGNHSQCISCYKESLKINPRYEKPYFNLAILQADLGQFPKAIALYDKILTLNPNFIQAEYNRDALVLLCENEGKLLGEYTEYNQQKNSKTPYLVDVHTYHSLLKKRKTDK
;
A
#
# COMPACT_ATOMS: atom_id res chain seq x y z
N MET A 1 -6.70 -37.19 -6.53
CA MET A 1 -6.48 -38.29 -5.58
C MET A 1 -7.14 -37.89 -4.28
N ASP A 2 -8.07 -38.71 -3.78
CA ASP A 2 -8.94 -38.41 -2.65
C ASP A 2 -8.17 -38.06 -1.37
N GLY A 3 -8.53 -36.97 -0.70
CA GLY A 3 -7.99 -36.62 0.63
C GLY A 3 -8.30 -37.69 1.68
N ASN A 4 -9.41 -38.42 1.50
CA ASN A 4 -9.74 -39.63 2.25
C ASN A 4 -8.63 -40.68 2.16
N LEU A 5 -7.91 -40.76 1.04
CA LEU A 5 -6.86 -41.76 0.84
C LEU A 5 -5.62 -41.47 1.67
N ILE A 6 -5.24 -40.20 1.87
CA ILE A 6 -4.12 -39.83 2.76
C ILE A 6 -4.48 -40.08 4.22
N LEU A 7 -5.68 -39.66 4.64
CA LEU A 7 -6.12 -39.87 6.01
C LEU A 7 -6.30 -41.36 6.30
N LEU A 8 -6.79 -42.15 5.34
CA LEU A 8 -6.77 -43.62 5.42
C LEU A 8 -5.34 -44.19 5.39
N GLU A 9 -4.42 -43.62 4.62
CA GLU A 9 -3.02 -44.07 4.61
C GLU A 9 -2.33 -43.76 5.92
N GLN A 10 -2.58 -42.59 6.52
CA GLN A 10 -2.10 -42.22 7.85
C GLN A 10 -2.76 -43.06 8.94
N GLN A 11 -4.05 -43.38 8.81
CA GLN A 11 -4.76 -44.31 9.69
C GLN A 11 -4.23 -45.75 9.54
N LYS A 12 -3.93 -46.20 8.31
CA LYS A 12 -3.32 -47.51 8.05
C LYS A 12 -1.88 -47.58 8.55
N ASP A 13 -1.13 -46.50 8.38
CA ASP A 13 0.22 -46.34 8.88
C ASP A 13 0.25 -46.26 10.42
N PHE A 14 -0.74 -45.60 11.03
CA PHE A 14 -1.03 -45.67 12.47
C PHE A 14 -1.30 -47.10 12.93
N CYS A 15 -2.21 -47.82 12.25
CA CYS A 15 -2.48 -49.24 12.53
C CYS A 15 -1.25 -50.13 12.33
N HIS A 16 -0.34 -49.76 11.42
CA HIS A 16 0.90 -50.47 11.14
C HIS A 16 1.99 -50.17 12.19
N ARG A 17 2.12 -48.91 12.62
CA ARG A 17 3.05 -48.46 13.67
C ARG A 17 2.66 -49.02 15.05
N LEU A 18 1.35 -49.11 15.33
CA LEU A 18 0.80 -49.84 16.48
C LEU A 18 1.25 -51.31 16.57
N ARG A 19 1.48 -51.95 15.42
CA ARG A 19 1.89 -53.36 15.33
C ARG A 19 3.40 -53.56 15.40
N ALA A 20 4.20 -52.50 15.43
CA ALA A 20 5.64 -52.56 15.19
C ALA A 20 6.51 -52.05 16.35
N ASP A 21 5.97 -51.89 17.56
CA ASP A 21 6.69 -51.44 18.78
C ASP A 21 7.41 -50.06 18.65
N TYR A 22 7.03 -49.21 17.70
CA TYR A 22 7.64 -47.89 17.46
C TYR A 22 6.85 -46.72 18.07
N LEU A 23 6.26 -46.89 19.26
CA LEU A 23 5.35 -45.89 19.83
C LEU A 23 5.92 -45.19 21.07
N PHE A 24 5.73 -43.85 21.13
CA PHE A 24 5.68 -43.09 22.38
C PHE A 24 4.31 -43.33 23.03
N THR A 25 4.17 -44.41 23.79
CA THR A 25 2.90 -44.80 24.42
C THR A 25 2.75 -44.19 25.82
N CYS A 26 1.53 -43.76 26.14
CA CYS A 26 1.04 -43.75 27.52
C CYS A 26 -0.06 -44.81 27.59
N GLN A 27 0.20 -45.92 28.29
CA GLN A 27 -0.78 -46.97 28.53
C GLN A 27 -1.33 -46.79 29.95
N LEU A 28 -2.61 -46.50 30.07
CA LEU A 28 -3.30 -46.40 31.36
C LEU A 28 -4.61 -47.18 31.26
N ASN A 29 -4.74 -48.22 32.10
CA ASN A 29 -5.95 -49.03 32.29
C ASN A 29 -6.72 -49.37 31.01
N ASN A 30 -6.04 -49.95 30.02
CA ASN A 30 -6.61 -50.43 28.75
C ASN A 30 -7.02 -49.35 27.72
N TYR A 31 -6.62 -48.09 27.92
CA TYR A 31 -6.80 -47.01 26.94
C TYR A 31 -5.48 -46.65 26.25
N TYR A 32 -5.52 -46.42 24.94
CA TYR A 32 -4.36 -46.02 24.13
C TYR A 32 -4.64 -44.71 23.41
N THR A 33 -3.67 -43.79 23.47
CA THR A 33 -3.80 -42.45 22.89
C THR A 33 -2.49 -42.07 22.20
N GLU A 34 -2.57 -41.47 21.00
CA GLU A 34 -1.39 -41.07 20.20
C GLU A 34 -1.48 -39.61 19.74
N ILE A 35 -0.32 -38.94 19.68
CA ILE A 35 -0.14 -37.65 19.03
C ILE A 35 0.71 -37.88 17.78
N ASP A 36 0.15 -37.63 16.60
CA ASP A 36 0.88 -37.69 15.33
C ASP A 36 1.29 -36.28 14.90
N VAL A 37 2.46 -36.13 14.28
CA VAL A 37 3.04 -34.79 14.04
C VAL A 37 3.49 -34.63 12.59
N ILE A 38 3.03 -33.57 11.91
CA ILE A 38 3.25 -33.39 10.46
C ILE A 38 4.22 -32.24 10.16
N LYS A 39 5.16 -32.47 9.22
CA LYS A 39 6.11 -31.47 8.70
C LYS A 39 5.56 -30.68 7.50
N THR A 40 6.07 -29.47 7.28
CA THR A 40 5.59 -28.47 6.29
C THR A 40 5.24 -29.01 4.89
N HIS A 41 6.10 -29.85 4.32
CA HIS A 41 5.94 -30.36 2.94
C HIS A 41 4.78 -31.38 2.81
N GLN A 42 4.53 -32.18 3.85
CA GLN A 42 3.39 -33.10 3.91
C GLN A 42 2.08 -32.33 4.09
N ILE A 43 2.12 -31.20 4.80
CA ILE A 43 0.96 -30.32 4.99
C ILE A 43 0.52 -29.68 3.67
N THR A 44 1.44 -29.20 2.84
CA THR A 44 1.11 -28.64 1.51
C THR A 44 0.34 -29.66 0.67
N THR A 45 0.79 -30.92 0.66
CA THR A 45 0.14 -32.02 -0.06
C THR A 45 -1.26 -32.32 0.48
N LEU A 46 -1.44 -32.27 1.80
CA LEU A 46 -2.74 -32.48 2.45
C LEU A 46 -3.71 -31.33 2.11
N VAL A 47 -3.25 -30.08 2.16
CA VAL A 47 -4.06 -28.88 1.90
C VAL A 47 -4.52 -28.79 0.45
N ASP A 48 -3.63 -29.06 -0.52
CA ASP A 48 -3.99 -29.05 -1.95
C ASP A 48 -5.06 -30.10 -2.28
N LYS A 49 -4.98 -31.25 -1.62
CA LYS A 49 -5.96 -32.34 -1.75
C LYS A 49 -7.29 -32.03 -1.06
N LEU A 50 -7.28 -31.39 0.11
CA LEU A 50 -8.50 -30.96 0.80
C LEU A 50 -9.23 -29.85 0.03
N THR A 51 -8.49 -28.89 -0.51
CA THR A 51 -9.03 -27.77 -1.28
C THR A 51 -9.68 -28.26 -2.58
N SER A 52 -9.03 -29.18 -3.29
CA SER A 52 -9.57 -29.78 -4.52
C SER A 52 -10.78 -30.70 -4.26
N ALA A 53 -10.84 -31.39 -3.12
CA ALA A 53 -11.99 -32.23 -2.75
C ALA A 53 -13.23 -31.41 -2.35
N SER A 54 -13.06 -30.23 -1.75
CA SER A 54 -14.17 -29.34 -1.36
C SER A 54 -15.02 -28.86 -2.56
N GLN A 55 -14.42 -28.83 -3.76
CA GLN A 55 -15.03 -28.33 -4.99
C GLN A 55 -15.90 -29.37 -5.72
N GLN A 56 -15.90 -30.64 -5.30
CA GLN A 56 -16.68 -31.70 -5.95
C GLN A 56 -17.99 -32.02 -5.16
N LYS A 57 -19.14 -31.90 -5.85
CA LYS A 57 -20.47 -32.27 -5.32
C LYS A 57 -20.67 -33.79 -5.43
N VAL A 58 -20.78 -34.48 -4.30
CA VAL A 58 -21.13 -35.91 -4.22
C VAL A 58 -22.16 -36.11 -3.09
N ASN A 59 -23.12 -37.02 -3.28
CA ASN A 59 -24.20 -37.41 -2.35
C ASN A 59 -23.70 -38.35 -1.24
N ILE A 60 -24.22 -38.23 -0.01
CA ILE A 60 -23.80 -38.98 1.19
C ILE A 60 -24.99 -39.65 1.88
N SER A 61 -24.76 -40.85 2.43
CA SER A 61 -25.72 -41.74 3.09
C SER A 61 -25.94 -41.45 4.59
N GLU A 62 -27.12 -41.80 5.10
CA GLU A 62 -27.75 -41.29 6.33
C GLU A 62 -27.34 -41.93 7.69
N ASN A 63 -26.20 -42.63 7.81
CA ASN A 63 -25.95 -43.47 9.01
C ASN A 63 -24.93 -42.95 10.07
N LYS A 64 -24.70 -41.63 10.23
CA LYS A 64 -23.59 -41.10 11.07
C LYS A 64 -23.97 -39.93 12.00
N ASN A 65 -24.73 -40.20 13.07
CA ASN A 65 -25.51 -39.16 13.78
C ASN A 65 -25.24 -38.91 15.28
N ILE A 66 -24.11 -39.29 15.89
CA ILE A 66 -23.86 -38.95 17.31
C ILE A 66 -22.88 -37.77 17.48
N ILE A 67 -21.85 -37.69 16.64
CA ILE A 67 -20.86 -36.61 16.72
C ILE A 67 -21.46 -35.28 16.23
N ALA A 68 -22.32 -35.32 15.20
CA ALA A 68 -22.91 -34.13 14.56
C ALA A 68 -23.63 -33.15 15.51
N GLN A 69 -24.23 -33.63 16.61
CA GLN A 69 -24.95 -32.78 17.55
C GLN A 69 -24.02 -31.86 18.37
N ASN A 70 -22.77 -32.25 18.63
CA ASN A 70 -21.79 -31.40 19.30
C ASN A 70 -21.17 -30.33 18.36
N PHE A 71 -21.43 -30.42 17.05
CA PHE A 71 -20.83 -29.56 16.00
C PHE A 71 -21.86 -28.60 15.36
N LEU A 72 -23.06 -28.49 15.95
CA LEU A 72 -24.24 -27.82 15.40
C LEU A 72 -24.09 -26.31 15.12
N HIS A 73 -23.04 -25.64 15.62
CA HIS A 73 -22.94 -24.18 15.56
C HIS A 73 -21.93 -23.58 14.57
N GLY A 74 -21.38 -24.34 13.62
CA GLY A 74 -20.37 -23.80 12.70
C GLY A 74 -20.40 -24.30 11.26
N LEU A 75 -19.89 -25.52 11.03
CA LEU A 75 -19.64 -26.03 9.67
C LEU A 75 -20.84 -26.77 9.04
N GLY A 76 -21.92 -26.97 9.80
CA GLY A 76 -23.10 -27.71 9.36
C GLY A 76 -22.85 -29.23 9.35
N GLU A 77 -23.75 -29.97 10.01
CA GLU A 77 -23.75 -31.44 10.13
C GLU A 77 -23.44 -32.17 8.81
N LYS A 78 -24.02 -31.68 7.71
CA LYS A 78 -23.83 -32.26 6.36
C LYS A 78 -22.39 -32.14 5.84
N PHE A 79 -21.65 -31.09 6.18
CA PHE A 79 -20.27 -30.91 5.72
C PHE A 79 -19.32 -31.89 6.43
N ILE A 80 -19.53 -32.08 7.74
CA ILE A 80 -18.73 -32.98 8.57
C ILE A 80 -19.00 -34.44 8.19
N GLN A 81 -20.27 -34.82 8.04
CA GLN A 81 -20.65 -36.15 7.56
C GLN A 81 -20.09 -36.44 6.16
N LYS A 82 -20.06 -35.41 5.30
CA LYS A 82 -19.57 -35.52 3.93
C LYS A 82 -18.07 -35.77 3.81
N HIS A 83 -17.28 -35.04 4.58
CA HIS A 83 -15.83 -34.96 4.36
C HIS A 83 -15.01 -35.68 5.43
N TYR A 84 -15.59 -35.93 6.60
CA TYR A 84 -14.89 -36.52 7.74
C TYR A 84 -15.67 -37.69 8.35
N GLY A 85 -16.86 -38.03 7.84
CA GLY A 85 -17.69 -39.09 8.39
C GLY A 85 -17.04 -40.47 8.35
N ASP A 86 -16.07 -40.72 7.47
CA ASP A 86 -15.37 -42.01 7.40
C ASP A 86 -14.30 -42.18 8.50
N LEU A 87 -13.88 -41.07 9.15
CA LEU A 87 -12.96 -41.08 10.29
C LEU A 87 -13.65 -41.37 11.62
N PHE A 88 -14.99 -41.30 11.66
CA PHE A 88 -15.78 -41.44 12.86
C PHE A 88 -16.73 -42.63 12.73
N THR A 89 -16.45 -43.72 13.44
CA THR A 89 -17.40 -44.84 13.57
C THR A 89 -18.27 -44.62 14.79
N VAL A 90 -19.57 -44.40 14.56
CA VAL A 90 -20.56 -44.35 15.63
C VAL A 90 -21.10 -45.76 15.82
N ASP A 91 -20.70 -46.42 16.91
CA ASP A 91 -21.33 -47.65 17.34
C ASP A 91 -22.71 -47.31 17.94
N LYS A 92 -23.79 -47.73 17.28
CA LYS A 92 -25.17 -47.49 17.75
C LYS A 92 -25.56 -48.36 18.94
N THR A 93 -24.70 -49.31 19.35
CA THR A 93 -25.08 -50.33 20.36
C THR A 93 -24.77 -49.95 21.81
N SER A 94 -23.93 -48.95 22.07
CA SER A 94 -23.63 -48.45 23.42
C SER A 94 -24.37 -47.14 23.70
N GLN A 95 -25.69 -47.18 23.61
CA GLN A 95 -26.55 -46.12 24.17
C GLN A 95 -26.41 -46.10 25.69
N LYS A 96 -25.47 -45.29 26.19
CA LYS A 96 -25.60 -44.36 27.33
C LYS A 96 -24.21 -43.96 27.84
N ASP A 97 -24.02 -42.65 27.94
CA ASP A 97 -23.07 -41.98 28.85
C ASP A 97 -21.59 -41.87 28.44
N VAL A 98 -21.30 -41.46 27.20
CA VAL A 98 -19.96 -40.93 26.86
C VAL A 98 -20.04 -39.42 26.64
N PHE A 99 -19.87 -38.66 27.72
CA PHE A 99 -19.48 -37.24 27.64
C PHE A 99 -17.96 -37.17 27.66
N ILE A 100 -17.34 -36.49 26.70
CA ILE A 100 -15.89 -36.25 26.65
C ILE A 100 -15.69 -34.77 26.96
N ASP A 101 -15.33 -34.47 28.20
CA ASP A 101 -14.95 -33.11 28.60
C ASP A 101 -13.42 -33.07 28.58
N THR A 102 -12.82 -32.67 27.44
CA THR A 102 -11.36 -32.55 27.32
C THR A 102 -10.88 -31.14 27.52
N PHE A 103 -9.96 -30.93 28.46
CA PHE A 103 -9.29 -29.65 28.65
C PHE A 103 -7.77 -29.77 28.63
N PHE A 104 -7.11 -28.81 27.96
CA PHE A 104 -5.67 -28.82 27.79
C PHE A 104 -5.02 -27.69 28.60
N THR A 105 -4.10 -27.98 29.53
CA THR A 105 -3.29 -26.92 30.15
C THR A 105 -1.98 -26.79 29.38
N LEU A 106 -1.62 -25.60 28.94
CA LEU A 106 -0.29 -25.28 28.43
C LEU A 106 0.44 -24.45 29.51
N ASN A 107 1.66 -24.85 29.86
CA ASN A 107 2.52 -24.13 30.81
C ASN A 107 3.81 -23.67 30.11
N ASN A 108 4.59 -22.79 30.74
CA ASN A 108 5.86 -22.23 30.24
C ASN A 108 6.93 -23.24 29.78
N SER A 109 6.75 -24.54 30.06
CA SER A 109 7.58 -25.67 29.61
C SER A 109 7.06 -26.39 28.35
N TYR A 110 5.94 -25.94 27.75
CA TYR A 110 5.16 -26.64 26.72
C TYR A 110 4.54 -27.99 27.15
N ASP A 111 4.39 -28.20 28.46
CA ASP A 111 3.66 -29.36 29.00
C ASP A 111 2.16 -29.27 28.67
N LEU A 112 1.74 -29.97 27.60
CA LEU A 112 0.35 -30.03 27.15
C LEU A 112 -0.43 -31.14 27.89
N LYS A 113 -1.06 -30.82 29.03
CA LYS A 113 -1.82 -31.83 29.79
C LYS A 113 -3.24 -31.95 29.27
N ILE A 114 -3.70 -33.14 28.91
CA ILE A 114 -5.02 -33.35 28.27
C ILE A 114 -5.92 -34.15 29.21
N LEU A 115 -6.77 -33.48 29.97
CA LEU A 115 -7.72 -34.15 30.87
C LEU A 115 -8.94 -34.60 30.08
N ALA A 116 -9.10 -35.89 29.80
CA ALA A 116 -10.27 -36.45 29.12
C ALA A 116 -11.20 -37.14 30.13
N ARG A 117 -12.27 -36.48 30.57
CA ARG A 117 -13.29 -37.16 31.40
C ARG A 117 -14.23 -37.96 30.54
N THR A 118 -14.31 -39.27 30.75
CA THR A 118 -15.38 -40.14 30.22
C THR A 118 -16.26 -40.59 31.39
N ILE A 119 -17.60 -40.50 31.26
CA ILE A 119 -18.52 -40.97 32.31
C ILE A 119 -18.72 -42.49 32.18
N LEU A 120 -17.63 -43.26 32.26
CA LEU A 120 -17.70 -44.72 32.37
C LEU A 120 -16.69 -45.18 33.41
N LYS A 121 -17.03 -44.92 34.69
CA LYS A 121 -16.39 -45.45 35.91
C LYS A 121 -14.85 -45.29 35.97
N ASN A 122 -14.46 -44.28 36.74
CA ASN A 122 -13.15 -43.95 37.34
C ASN A 122 -12.40 -42.80 36.66
N ASP A 123 -11.95 -41.88 37.52
CA ASP A 123 -11.18 -40.67 37.23
C ASP A 123 -9.73 -41.04 36.83
N ASP A 124 -9.54 -41.59 35.63
CA ASP A 124 -8.19 -41.84 35.09
C ASP A 124 -7.78 -40.70 34.16
N ASP A 125 -6.82 -39.89 34.61
CA ASP A 125 -6.22 -38.81 33.84
C ASP A 125 -5.22 -39.38 32.81
N ILE A 126 -5.37 -39.01 31.53
CA ILE A 126 -4.41 -39.36 30.46
C ILE A 126 -3.44 -38.20 30.25
N PHE A 127 -2.13 -38.47 30.14
CA PHE A 127 -1.11 -37.44 30.07
C PHE A 127 -0.26 -37.52 28.81
N TRP A 128 -0.07 -36.36 28.17
CA TRP A 128 0.93 -36.16 27.12
C TRP A 128 1.83 -34.97 27.49
N SER A 129 3.06 -34.95 26.97
CA SER A 129 4.00 -33.84 27.16
C SER A 129 4.79 -33.62 25.87
N LEU A 130 4.85 -32.38 25.39
CA LEU A 130 5.65 -31.99 24.23
C LEU A 130 6.76 -31.05 24.72
N THR A 131 7.99 -31.23 24.24
CA THR A 131 9.08 -30.31 24.57
C THR A 131 9.08 -29.08 23.66
N GLU A 132 9.68 -27.97 24.09
CA GLU A 132 9.87 -26.78 23.26
C GLU A 132 10.56 -27.09 21.92
N GLU A 133 11.54 -28.00 21.93
CA GLU A 133 12.24 -28.44 20.73
C GLU A 133 11.29 -29.16 19.76
N GLN A 134 10.41 -30.02 20.28
CA GLN A 134 9.37 -30.68 19.47
C GLN A 134 8.34 -29.67 18.97
N VAL A 135 7.89 -28.73 19.80
CA VAL A 135 6.96 -27.67 19.35
C VAL A 135 7.58 -26.88 18.21
N ASN A 136 8.86 -26.52 18.30
CA ASN A 136 9.58 -25.78 17.27
C ASN A 136 9.90 -26.58 16.00
N GLN A 137 9.93 -27.91 16.08
CA GLN A 137 10.28 -28.78 14.95
C GLN A 137 9.11 -29.01 13.97
N TYR A 138 7.87 -28.84 14.44
CA TYR A 138 6.69 -29.22 13.67
C TYR A 138 5.63 -28.11 13.62
N ASP A 139 4.95 -28.00 12.48
CA ASP A 139 3.99 -26.92 12.22
C ASP A 139 2.57 -27.27 12.71
N VAL A 140 2.21 -28.56 12.70
CA VAL A 140 0.87 -29.05 13.04
C VAL A 140 0.96 -30.35 13.87
N PHE A 141 0.21 -30.38 14.97
CA PHE A 141 0.07 -31.51 15.89
C PHE A 141 -1.31 -32.11 15.76
N ILE A 142 -1.42 -33.42 15.54
CA ILE A 142 -2.68 -34.16 15.40
C ILE A 142 -2.89 -35.01 16.65
N PHE A 143 -4.09 -34.94 17.22
CA PHE A 143 -4.49 -35.66 18.41
C PHE A 143 -5.54 -36.71 18.05
N LEU A 144 -5.28 -37.99 18.38
CA LEU A 144 -6.21 -39.10 18.13
C LEU A 144 -6.52 -39.87 19.42
N LEU A 145 -7.80 -40.13 19.68
CA LEU A 145 -8.30 -40.86 20.86
C LEU A 145 -9.18 -42.08 20.47
N SER A 146 -8.88 -43.25 21.04
CA SER A 146 -9.64 -44.51 20.90
C SER A 146 -9.94 -45.16 22.26
N ILE A 147 -11.09 -45.83 22.42
CA ILE A 147 -11.58 -46.45 23.68
C ILE A 147 -11.66 -47.97 23.62
N TYR A 148 -11.13 -48.61 22.58
CA TYR A 148 -11.19 -50.07 22.45
C TYR A 148 -9.85 -50.72 22.79
N ASN A 149 -9.92 -51.88 23.46
CA ASN A 149 -8.78 -52.77 23.63
C ASN A 149 -8.26 -53.19 22.25
N PHE A 150 -6.98 -52.92 21.99
CA PHE A 150 -6.34 -53.32 20.74
C PHE A 150 -6.11 -54.84 20.78
N HIS A 151 -6.91 -55.57 20.01
CA HIS A 151 -6.72 -56.99 19.75
C HIS A 151 -6.38 -57.18 18.27
N ASP A 152 -5.49 -58.13 17.98
CA ASP A 152 -4.92 -58.36 16.65
C ASP A 152 -5.96 -58.60 15.53
N ASP A 153 -7.20 -58.93 15.89
CA ASP A 153 -8.27 -59.32 14.96
C ASP A 153 -9.15 -58.17 14.45
N ILE A 154 -8.97 -56.93 14.92
CA ILE A 154 -9.79 -55.77 14.50
C ILE A 154 -9.09 -55.00 13.36
N LYS A 155 -9.75 -54.89 12.20
CA LYS A 155 -9.21 -54.19 11.00
C LYS A 155 -9.44 -52.67 11.02
N ASP A 156 -10.50 -52.21 11.65
CA ASP A 156 -10.90 -50.79 11.69
C ASP A 156 -11.16 -50.39 13.14
N TYR A 157 -10.31 -49.52 13.71
CA TYR A 157 -10.45 -49.03 15.09
C TYR A 157 -11.40 -47.84 15.16
N PRO A 158 -12.33 -47.80 16.13
CA PRO A 158 -13.18 -46.63 16.33
C PRO A 158 -12.42 -45.45 16.92
N ILE A 159 -12.10 -44.47 16.09
CA ILE A 159 -11.56 -43.18 16.52
C ILE A 159 -12.73 -42.34 17.04
N ILE A 160 -12.65 -41.92 18.30
CA ILE A 160 -13.71 -41.16 18.97
C ILE A 160 -13.49 -39.65 18.81
N LEU A 161 -12.23 -39.21 18.81
CA LEU A 161 -11.86 -37.81 18.74
C LEU A 161 -10.57 -37.63 17.95
N GLY A 162 -10.58 -36.71 16.99
CA GLY A 162 -9.45 -36.42 16.11
C GLY A 162 -9.32 -34.93 15.80
N GLY A 163 -8.46 -34.18 16.48
CA GLY A 163 -8.28 -32.72 16.33
C GLY A 163 -6.84 -32.32 16.03
N PHE A 164 -6.55 -31.04 15.76
CA PHE A 164 -5.16 -30.61 15.52
C PHE A 164 -4.91 -29.16 15.95
N LEU A 165 -3.66 -28.86 16.30
CA LEU A 165 -3.20 -27.52 16.71
C LEU A 165 -2.00 -27.11 15.88
N THR A 166 -1.88 -25.81 15.63
CA THR A 166 -0.69 -25.25 14.96
C THR A 166 0.39 -24.88 15.97
N GLN A 167 1.64 -24.89 15.53
CA GLN A 167 2.77 -24.37 16.30
C GLN A 167 2.51 -22.93 16.76
N ASP A 168 2.02 -22.07 15.86
CA ASP A 168 1.74 -20.67 16.17
C ASP A 168 0.67 -20.51 17.25
N TYR A 169 -0.36 -21.36 17.22
CA TYR A 169 -1.40 -21.34 18.23
C TYR A 169 -0.84 -21.76 19.59
N LEU A 170 -0.02 -22.81 19.64
CA LEU A 170 0.66 -23.23 20.87
C LEU A 170 1.58 -22.13 21.41
N LYS A 171 2.37 -21.48 20.54
CA LYS A 171 3.28 -20.38 20.93
C LYS A 171 2.57 -19.13 21.44
N LYS A 172 1.41 -18.79 20.87
CA LYS A 172 0.63 -17.59 21.27
C LYS A 172 -0.15 -17.80 22.56
N ASN A 173 -0.42 -19.05 22.93
CA ASN A 173 -1.32 -19.41 24.01
C ASN A 173 -0.61 -20.18 25.14
N ILE A 174 0.71 -19.97 25.30
CA ILE A 174 1.56 -20.66 26.30
C ILE A 174 1.02 -20.54 27.74
N ASP A 175 0.30 -19.46 28.05
CA ASP A 175 -0.31 -19.22 29.38
C ASP A 175 -1.76 -19.73 29.52
N ILE A 176 -2.31 -20.41 28.50
CA ILE A 176 -3.68 -20.92 28.57
C ILE A 176 -3.73 -22.19 29.43
N GLN A 177 -4.36 -22.06 30.59
CA GLN A 177 -4.61 -23.19 31.50
C GLN A 177 -5.66 -24.18 30.97
N LYS A 178 -6.46 -23.83 29.95
CA LYS A 178 -7.54 -24.70 29.44
C LYS A 178 -7.86 -24.41 27.97
N ILE A 179 -7.41 -25.28 27.07
CA ILE A 179 -7.88 -25.38 25.67
C ILE A 179 -9.10 -26.30 25.67
N LEU A 180 -10.12 -26.05 24.85
CA LEU A 180 -11.31 -26.89 24.72
C LEU A 180 -11.30 -27.67 23.40
N ILE A 181 -12.15 -28.71 23.27
CA ILE A 181 -12.36 -29.42 21.98
C ILE A 181 -12.69 -28.43 20.86
N SER A 182 -13.51 -27.41 21.15
CA SER A 182 -13.84 -26.36 20.18
C SER A 182 -12.61 -25.63 19.65
N ASP A 183 -11.55 -25.50 20.44
CA ASP A 183 -10.34 -24.77 20.06
C ASP A 183 -9.42 -25.61 19.15
N LEU A 184 -9.40 -26.94 19.35
CA LEU A 184 -8.72 -27.90 18.46
C LEU A 184 -9.30 -27.89 17.03
N PHE A 185 -10.56 -27.54 16.86
CA PHE A 185 -11.22 -27.58 15.54
C PHE A 185 -11.47 -26.18 14.96
N TYR A 186 -11.72 -25.17 15.80
CA TYR A 186 -12.17 -23.84 15.38
C TYR A 186 -11.27 -22.70 15.84
N GLY A 187 -10.91 -22.63 17.13
CA GLY A 187 -10.20 -21.50 17.74
C GLY A 187 -8.72 -21.37 17.35
N GLY A 188 -8.03 -22.51 17.22
CA GLY A 188 -6.61 -22.64 16.85
C GLY A 188 -6.29 -23.74 15.84
N GLY A 189 -7.30 -24.53 15.49
CA GLY A 189 -7.26 -25.61 14.51
C GLY A 189 -7.35 -25.15 13.05
N LEU A 190 -8.19 -25.82 12.24
CA LEU A 190 -7.95 -25.97 10.77
C LEU A 190 -8.24 -24.67 10.12
N LYS A 191 -9.32 -24.06 10.61
CA LYS A 191 -9.75 -22.74 10.24
C LYS A 191 -8.69 -21.70 10.56
N GLY A 192 -8.11 -21.72 11.78
CA GLY A 192 -7.02 -20.83 12.15
C GLY A 192 -5.78 -20.97 11.26
N TYR A 193 -5.39 -22.22 10.97
CA TYR A 193 -4.27 -22.56 10.08
C TYR A 193 -4.50 -22.20 8.60
N LEU A 194 -5.69 -22.49 8.08
CA LEU A 194 -6.06 -22.17 6.71
C LEU A 194 -6.20 -20.66 6.53
N SER A 195 -6.74 -19.95 7.52
CA SER A 195 -6.82 -18.48 7.50
C SER A 195 -5.45 -17.82 7.63
N SER A 196 -4.50 -18.36 8.40
CA SER A 196 -3.13 -17.85 8.41
C SER A 196 -2.41 -18.09 7.08
N ARG A 197 -2.59 -19.27 6.47
CA ARG A 197 -2.05 -19.60 5.14
C ARG A 197 -2.68 -18.78 4.01
N GLN A 198 -3.97 -18.45 4.06
CA GLN A 198 -4.62 -17.58 3.06
C GLN A 198 -4.02 -16.17 3.10
N ASN A 199 -3.82 -15.61 4.30
CA ASN A 199 -3.12 -14.34 4.48
C ASN A 199 -1.66 -14.42 3.97
N ASP A 200 -0.95 -15.53 4.23
CA ASP A 200 0.39 -15.77 3.69
C ASP A 200 0.40 -15.84 2.15
N GLN A 201 -0.61 -16.46 1.54
CA GLN A 201 -0.73 -16.57 0.07
C GLN A 201 -0.97 -15.20 -0.57
N VAL A 202 -1.89 -14.38 -0.03
CA VAL A 202 -2.12 -13.02 -0.53
C VAL A 202 -0.87 -12.17 -0.38
N SER A 203 -0.15 -12.29 0.74
CA SER A 203 1.14 -11.63 0.91
C SER A 203 2.17 -12.07 -0.14
N GLY A 204 2.14 -13.34 -0.55
CA GLY A 204 2.95 -13.91 -1.63
C GLY A 204 2.65 -13.28 -3.00
N TYR A 205 1.36 -13.13 -3.35
CA TYR A 205 0.95 -12.43 -4.58
C TYR A 205 1.39 -10.96 -4.57
N ILE A 206 1.26 -10.27 -3.43
CA ILE A 206 1.73 -8.89 -3.29
C ILE A 206 3.25 -8.81 -3.51
N GLN A 207 4.04 -9.69 -2.90
CA GLN A 207 5.49 -9.71 -3.06
C GLN A 207 5.90 -10.01 -4.52
N GLN A 208 5.26 -11.01 -5.14
CA GLN A 208 5.52 -11.37 -6.53
C GLN A 208 5.17 -10.22 -7.49
N ALA A 209 3.99 -9.61 -7.34
CA ALA A 209 3.56 -8.48 -8.15
C ALA A 209 4.48 -7.27 -7.97
N ASN A 210 4.92 -6.97 -6.73
CA ASN A 210 5.89 -5.92 -6.46
C ASN A 210 7.24 -6.16 -7.15
N LYS A 211 7.67 -7.42 -7.29
CA LYS A 211 8.89 -7.77 -8.03
C LYS A 211 8.76 -7.46 -9.52
N HIS A 212 7.61 -7.74 -10.13
CA HIS A 212 7.31 -7.34 -11.51
C HIS A 212 7.21 -5.82 -11.65
N PHE A 213 6.58 -5.15 -10.70
CA PHE A 213 6.47 -3.69 -10.66
C PHE A 213 7.85 -3.02 -10.63
N GLN A 214 8.79 -3.52 -9.81
CA GLN A 214 10.17 -3.02 -9.76
C GLN A 214 10.92 -3.19 -11.07
N LYS A 215 10.64 -4.29 -11.80
CA LYS A 215 11.17 -4.52 -13.16
C LYS A 215 10.49 -3.69 -14.25
N LYS A 216 9.45 -2.92 -13.90
CA LYS A 216 8.58 -2.16 -14.80
C LYS A 216 7.69 -3.04 -15.70
N ASP A 217 7.51 -4.31 -15.35
CA ASP A 217 6.60 -5.23 -16.02
C ASP A 217 5.17 -5.03 -15.47
N PHE A 218 4.57 -3.87 -15.76
CA PHE A 218 3.33 -3.46 -15.11
C PHE A 218 2.12 -4.35 -15.46
N ASP A 219 2.06 -4.88 -16.68
CA ASP A 219 1.03 -5.85 -17.08
C ASP A 219 1.04 -7.10 -16.22
N LEU A 220 2.22 -7.73 -16.07
CA LEU A 220 2.39 -8.91 -15.23
C LEU A 220 2.11 -8.60 -13.76
N ALA A 221 2.52 -7.43 -13.26
CA ALA A 221 2.20 -7.01 -11.90
C ALA A 221 0.67 -6.93 -11.69
N ILE A 222 -0.06 -6.32 -12.62
CA ILE A 222 -1.53 -6.20 -12.59
C ILE A 222 -2.17 -7.59 -12.62
N ASP A 223 -1.71 -8.50 -13.47
CA ASP A 223 -2.24 -9.86 -13.56
C ASP A 223 -2.05 -10.64 -12.25
N VAL A 224 -0.87 -10.52 -11.62
CA VAL A 224 -0.59 -11.16 -10.33
C VAL A 224 -1.44 -10.53 -9.21
N TYR A 225 -1.66 -9.21 -9.21
CA TYR A 225 -2.61 -8.60 -8.28
C TYR A 225 -4.06 -9.08 -8.51
N ASN A 226 -4.48 -9.27 -9.77
CA ASN A 226 -5.79 -9.83 -10.06
C ASN A 226 -5.93 -11.27 -9.53
N GLN A 227 -4.87 -12.08 -9.59
CA GLN A 227 -4.85 -13.41 -8.98
C GLN A 227 -5.02 -13.33 -7.45
N GLY A 228 -4.32 -12.40 -6.78
CA GLY A 228 -4.53 -12.14 -5.36
C GLY A 228 -5.98 -11.73 -5.04
N LEU A 229 -6.58 -10.88 -5.88
CA LEU A 229 -7.97 -10.44 -5.75
C LEU A 229 -9.01 -11.55 -6.01
N GLN A 230 -8.64 -12.64 -6.70
CA GLN A 230 -9.51 -13.81 -6.83
C GLN A 230 -9.62 -14.59 -5.49
N LEU A 231 -8.60 -14.48 -4.62
CA LEU A 231 -8.61 -15.07 -3.29
C LEU A 231 -9.29 -14.16 -2.27
N GLU A 232 -8.97 -12.85 -2.31
CA GLU A 232 -9.54 -11.84 -1.43
C GLU A 232 -10.05 -10.63 -2.22
N ASP A 233 -11.32 -10.70 -2.64
CA ASP A 233 -11.98 -9.67 -3.45
C ASP A 233 -12.30 -8.37 -2.70
N LYS A 234 -12.11 -8.36 -1.37
CA LYS A 234 -12.36 -7.23 -0.47
C LYS A 234 -11.09 -6.72 0.21
N ASN A 235 -9.94 -6.88 -0.43
CA ASN A 235 -8.66 -6.39 0.09
C ASN A 235 -8.31 -4.98 -0.48
N PRO A 236 -8.38 -3.90 0.34
CA PRO A 236 -8.12 -2.55 -0.13
C PRO A 236 -6.66 -2.32 -0.57
N GLN A 237 -5.71 -3.04 0.03
CA GLN A 237 -4.29 -2.93 -0.31
C GLN A 237 -4.01 -3.46 -1.73
N LEU A 238 -4.60 -4.60 -2.10
CA LEU A 238 -4.47 -5.16 -3.44
C LEU A 238 -5.02 -4.21 -4.52
N TYR A 239 -6.20 -3.63 -4.30
CA TYR A 239 -6.75 -2.62 -5.21
C TYR A 239 -5.86 -1.39 -5.32
N PHE A 240 -5.34 -0.89 -4.19
CA PHE A 240 -4.42 0.24 -4.21
C PHE A 240 -3.16 -0.06 -5.04
N LEU A 241 -2.48 -1.18 -4.77
CA LEU A 241 -1.23 -1.54 -5.45
C LEU A 241 -1.44 -1.81 -6.95
N LYS A 242 -2.57 -2.44 -7.29
CA LYS A 242 -3.01 -2.59 -8.68
C LYS A 242 -3.24 -1.24 -9.34
N GLY A 243 -3.94 -0.31 -8.67
CA GLY A 243 -4.18 1.04 -9.18
C GLY A 243 -2.88 1.82 -9.43
N VAL A 244 -1.88 1.70 -8.54
CA VAL A 244 -0.54 2.27 -8.75
C VAL A 244 0.15 1.66 -9.98
N SER A 245 -0.02 0.36 -10.21
CA SER A 245 0.51 -0.33 -11.39
C SER A 245 -0.16 0.12 -12.69
N CYS A 246 -1.49 0.25 -12.69
CA CYS A 246 -2.26 0.83 -13.79
C CYS A 246 -1.78 2.26 -14.11
N TRP A 247 -1.56 3.09 -13.09
CA TRP A 247 -1.03 4.45 -13.26
C TRP A 247 0.33 4.46 -13.96
N LYS A 248 1.26 3.59 -13.52
CA LYS A 248 2.60 3.50 -14.11
C LYS A 248 2.61 2.96 -15.54
N LYS A 249 1.66 2.08 -15.87
CA LYS A 249 1.42 1.60 -17.24
C LYS A 249 0.84 2.70 -18.15
N GLY A 250 0.22 3.73 -17.58
CA GLY A 250 -0.49 4.79 -18.30
C GLY A 250 -2.00 4.54 -18.43
N ASP A 251 -2.54 3.49 -17.82
CA ASP A 251 -3.98 3.28 -17.68
C ASP A 251 -4.50 4.07 -16.48
N TYR A 252 -4.68 5.38 -16.70
CA TYR A 252 -5.09 6.30 -15.66
C TYR A 252 -6.56 6.12 -15.23
N GLN A 253 -7.43 5.67 -16.12
CA GLN A 253 -8.84 5.43 -15.79
C GLN A 253 -8.98 4.17 -14.94
N GLY A 254 -8.26 3.08 -15.29
CA GLY A 254 -8.16 1.89 -14.46
C GLY A 254 -7.61 2.20 -13.07
N ALA A 255 -6.55 3.03 -13.00
CA ALA A 255 -5.97 3.47 -11.73
C ALA A 255 -7.00 4.17 -10.82
N ILE A 256 -7.73 5.16 -11.35
CA ILE A 256 -8.76 5.89 -10.58
C ILE A 256 -9.86 4.94 -10.09
N LYS A 257 -10.27 3.98 -10.94
CA LYS A 257 -11.29 2.98 -10.57
C LYS A 257 -10.81 2.10 -9.41
N ASP A 258 -9.58 1.58 -9.50
CA ASP A 258 -9.01 0.73 -8.45
C ASP A 258 -8.76 1.52 -7.14
N PHE A 259 -8.29 2.78 -7.21
CA PHE A 259 -8.19 3.64 -6.03
C PHE A 259 -9.55 3.89 -5.37
N SER A 260 -10.59 4.14 -6.17
CA SER A 260 -11.94 4.33 -5.65
C SER A 260 -12.45 3.07 -4.96
N ARG A 261 -12.17 1.89 -5.53
CA ARG A 261 -12.53 0.62 -4.90
C ARG A 261 -11.80 0.39 -3.58
N ALA A 262 -10.51 0.76 -3.49
CA ALA A 262 -9.77 0.68 -2.24
C ALA A 262 -10.38 1.60 -1.15
N ILE A 263 -10.81 2.81 -1.51
CA ILE A 263 -11.49 3.76 -0.61
C ILE A 263 -12.85 3.23 -0.15
N ASP A 264 -13.62 2.63 -1.06
CA ASP A 264 -14.94 2.05 -0.73
C ASP A 264 -14.81 0.91 0.30
N LEU A 265 -13.71 0.16 0.25
CA LEU A 265 -13.42 -0.95 1.15
C LEU A 265 -12.84 -0.48 2.50
N ASP A 266 -11.99 0.54 2.50
CA ASP A 266 -11.44 1.16 3.71
C ASP A 266 -11.34 2.68 3.55
N LYS A 267 -12.26 3.38 4.20
CA LYS A 267 -12.36 4.84 4.19
C LYS A 267 -11.24 5.54 4.98
N ASN A 268 -10.54 4.82 5.86
CA ASN A 268 -9.41 5.37 6.60
C ASN A 268 -8.07 5.10 5.89
N TYR A 269 -8.10 4.44 4.72
CA TYR A 269 -6.90 4.17 3.97
C TYR A 269 -6.42 5.42 3.22
N LEU A 270 -5.43 6.08 3.80
CA LEU A 270 -4.89 7.37 3.34
C LEU A 270 -4.36 7.34 1.89
N LEU A 271 -3.59 6.31 1.52
CA LEU A 271 -2.83 6.28 0.27
C LEU A 271 -3.72 6.39 -1.00
N PRO A 272 -4.83 5.64 -1.13
CA PRO A 272 -5.77 5.83 -2.24
C PRO A 272 -6.24 7.28 -2.47
N TYR A 273 -6.57 8.04 -1.42
CA TYR A 273 -6.98 9.45 -1.54
C TYR A 273 -5.84 10.29 -2.12
N GLN A 274 -4.61 10.10 -1.65
CA GLN A 274 -3.44 10.82 -2.15
C GLN A 274 -3.21 10.60 -3.66
N TRP A 275 -3.30 9.34 -4.09
CA TRP A 275 -3.05 8.95 -5.48
C TRP A 275 -4.20 9.32 -6.41
N ARG A 276 -5.45 9.19 -5.95
CA ARG A 276 -6.63 9.59 -6.73
C ARG A 276 -6.74 11.11 -6.83
N GLY A 277 -6.47 11.85 -5.77
CA GLY A 277 -6.37 13.31 -5.80
C GLY A 277 -5.25 13.80 -6.73
N PHE A 278 -4.10 13.13 -6.72
CA PHE A 278 -3.03 13.41 -7.69
C PHE A 278 -3.46 13.14 -9.13
N ALA A 279 -4.16 12.03 -9.38
CA ALA A 279 -4.71 11.72 -10.69
C ALA A 279 -5.69 12.80 -11.16
N TYR A 280 -6.63 13.20 -10.30
CA TYR A 280 -7.58 14.27 -10.62
C TYR A 280 -6.89 15.61 -10.87
N THR A 281 -5.85 15.95 -10.10
CA THR A 281 -5.02 17.14 -10.34
C THR A 281 -4.37 17.11 -11.72
N TYR A 282 -3.82 15.96 -12.13
CA TYR A 282 -3.18 15.79 -13.43
C TYR A 282 -4.16 16.00 -14.60
N PHE A 283 -5.42 15.55 -14.44
CA PHE A 283 -6.49 15.76 -15.43
C PHE A 283 -7.29 17.04 -15.22
N GLN A 284 -6.82 17.96 -14.36
CA GLN A 284 -7.47 19.24 -14.07
C GLN A 284 -8.91 19.10 -13.54
N LYS A 285 -9.24 17.97 -12.92
CA LYS A 285 -10.51 17.74 -12.22
C LYS A 285 -10.40 18.26 -10.79
N TYR A 286 -10.25 19.58 -10.65
CA TYR A 286 -9.86 20.22 -9.40
C TYR A 286 -10.85 20.02 -8.25
N ASP A 287 -12.16 20.03 -8.51
CA ASP A 287 -13.16 19.81 -7.46
C ASP A 287 -13.04 18.42 -6.82
N LEU A 288 -12.81 17.38 -7.63
CA LEU A 288 -12.60 16.02 -7.13
C LEU A 288 -11.26 15.88 -6.41
N ALA A 289 -10.22 16.57 -6.88
CA ALA A 289 -8.93 16.60 -6.20
C ALA A 289 -9.03 17.26 -4.81
N LEU A 290 -9.79 18.36 -4.68
CA LEU A 290 -10.04 19.01 -3.40
C LEU A 290 -10.73 18.06 -2.42
N GLN A 291 -11.78 17.36 -2.86
CA GLN A 291 -12.47 16.37 -2.02
C GLN A 291 -11.50 15.30 -1.49
N ASP A 292 -10.66 14.74 -2.35
CA ASP A 292 -9.69 13.73 -1.93
C ASP A 292 -8.63 14.29 -0.96
N TYR A 293 -8.17 15.52 -1.17
CA TYR A 293 -7.20 16.16 -0.26
C TYR A 293 -7.83 16.60 1.06
N GLU A 294 -9.11 16.96 1.08
CA GLU A 294 -9.85 17.19 2.32
C GLU A 294 -9.98 15.92 3.16
N GLU A 295 -10.31 14.79 2.54
CA GLU A 295 -10.33 13.50 3.22
C GLU A 295 -8.93 13.07 3.67
N GLU A 296 -7.89 13.30 2.87
CA GLU A 296 -6.48 13.09 3.27
C GLU A 296 -6.15 13.83 4.57
N ILE A 297 -6.52 15.11 4.67
CA ILE A 297 -6.28 15.95 5.85
C ILE A 297 -7.13 15.51 7.05
N LYS A 298 -8.37 15.04 6.84
CA LYS A 298 -9.20 14.50 7.94
C LYS A 298 -8.58 13.26 8.55
N ILE A 299 -8.01 12.38 7.73
CA ILE A 299 -7.37 11.13 8.17
C ILE A 299 -6.01 11.43 8.82
N ASP A 300 -5.19 12.29 8.22
CA ASP A 300 -3.87 12.68 8.71
C ASP A 300 -3.72 14.21 8.77
N SER A 301 -4.21 14.79 9.87
CA SER A 301 -4.23 16.24 10.10
C SER A 301 -2.85 16.87 10.32
N VAL A 302 -1.81 16.06 10.54
CA VAL A 302 -0.43 16.52 10.76
C VAL A 302 0.45 16.37 9.52
N SER A 303 -0.10 15.88 8.40
CA SER A 303 0.62 15.81 7.13
C SER A 303 0.66 17.17 6.43
N PHE A 304 1.85 17.77 6.37
CA PHE A 304 2.05 19.01 5.60
C PHE A 304 1.76 18.83 4.10
N TRP A 305 1.88 17.60 3.56
CA TRP A 305 1.63 17.32 2.15
C TRP A 305 0.16 17.48 1.78
N GLY A 306 -0.78 17.13 2.67
CA GLY A 306 -2.22 17.32 2.43
C GLY A 306 -2.55 18.79 2.23
N TYR A 307 -2.15 19.65 3.18
CA TYR A 307 -2.35 21.10 3.08
C TYR A 307 -1.64 21.70 1.86
N TYR A 308 -0.39 21.32 1.58
CA TYR A 308 0.32 21.80 0.38
C TYR A 308 -0.44 21.48 -0.92
N LYS A 309 -0.95 20.25 -1.06
CA LYS A 309 -1.69 19.83 -2.25
C LYS A 309 -3.02 20.57 -2.36
N ARG A 310 -3.79 20.70 -1.27
CA ARG A 310 -5.05 21.45 -1.27
C ARG A 310 -4.84 22.94 -1.60
N ALA A 311 -3.83 23.56 -0.99
CA ALA A 311 -3.41 24.93 -1.30
C ALA A 311 -3.07 25.11 -2.79
N PHE A 312 -2.35 24.14 -3.37
CA PHE A 312 -2.02 24.17 -4.80
C PHE A 312 -3.26 24.16 -5.69
N ILE A 313 -4.28 23.37 -5.34
CA ILE A 313 -5.54 23.36 -6.10
C ILE A 313 -6.32 24.65 -5.90
N HIS A 314 -6.41 25.17 -4.67
CA HIS A 314 -7.01 26.48 -4.42
C HIS A 314 -6.34 27.59 -5.23
N ALA A 315 -5.00 27.61 -5.29
CA ALA A 315 -4.27 28.58 -6.10
C ALA A 315 -4.55 28.45 -7.60
N LYS A 316 -4.71 27.22 -8.13
CA LYS A 316 -5.09 26.99 -9.55
C LYS A 316 -6.51 27.45 -9.87
N LEU A 317 -7.43 27.36 -8.91
CA LEU A 317 -8.80 27.84 -9.03
C LEU A 317 -8.95 29.36 -8.81
N GLY A 318 -7.88 30.06 -8.38
CA GLY A 318 -7.93 31.47 -8.04
C GLY A 318 -8.45 31.76 -6.61
N ASN A 319 -8.63 30.72 -5.80
CA ASN A 319 -9.03 30.82 -4.39
C ASN A 319 -7.81 31.16 -3.53
N TYR A 320 -7.26 32.35 -3.74
CA TYR A 320 -5.95 32.74 -3.20
C TYR A 320 -5.91 32.80 -1.68
N LEU A 321 -6.97 33.28 -1.01
CA LEU A 321 -6.99 33.36 0.45
C LEU A 321 -6.94 31.96 1.10
N GLN A 322 -7.74 31.02 0.61
CA GLN A 322 -7.70 29.63 1.06
C GLN A 322 -6.35 28.97 0.79
N ALA A 323 -5.72 29.29 -0.35
CA ALA A 323 -4.39 28.81 -0.66
C ALA A 323 -3.33 29.36 0.32
N LEU A 324 -3.41 30.65 0.71
CA LEU A 324 -2.52 31.25 1.69
C LEU A 324 -2.67 30.59 3.07
N ASP A 325 -3.90 30.33 3.51
CA ASP A 325 -4.18 29.66 4.78
C ASP A 325 -3.53 28.27 4.81
N ASP A 326 -3.81 27.44 3.80
CA ASP A 326 -3.28 26.08 3.73
C ASP A 326 -1.75 26.05 3.55
N TYR A 327 -1.17 26.95 2.74
CA TYR A 327 0.29 27.04 2.66
C TYR A 327 0.90 27.46 3.99
N SER A 328 0.25 28.35 4.74
CA SER A 328 0.73 28.76 6.05
C SER A 328 0.67 27.61 7.06
N ILE A 329 -0.41 26.83 7.08
CA ILE A 329 -0.49 25.61 7.90
C ILE A 329 0.59 24.60 7.51
N CYS A 330 0.78 24.36 6.21
CA CYS A 330 1.86 23.50 5.70
C CYS A 330 3.24 23.94 6.22
N LEU A 331 3.49 25.24 6.26
CA LEU A 331 4.76 25.82 6.72
C LEU A 331 4.90 25.83 8.24
N THR A 332 3.81 25.91 8.99
CA THR A 332 3.80 25.69 10.44
C THR A 332 4.19 24.26 10.78
N ILE A 333 3.66 23.27 10.05
CA ILE A 333 3.99 21.85 10.24
C ILE A 333 5.42 21.54 9.77
N ASN A 334 5.80 22.03 8.59
CA ASN A 334 7.14 21.82 8.03
C ASN A 334 7.77 23.13 7.51
N PRO A 335 8.53 23.84 8.37
CA PRO A 335 9.21 25.10 8.01
C PRO A 335 10.32 24.96 6.96
N LYS A 336 10.65 23.74 6.51
CA LYS A 336 11.65 23.47 5.47
C LYS A 336 11.00 23.17 4.10
N CYS A 337 9.67 23.22 3.99
CA CYS A 337 8.97 22.98 2.74
C CYS A 337 9.12 24.17 1.78
N PHE A 338 10.23 24.22 1.05
CA PHE A 338 10.48 25.30 0.09
C PHE A 338 9.44 25.35 -1.06
N TYR A 339 8.78 24.22 -1.38
CA TYR A 339 7.69 24.21 -2.36
C TYR A 339 6.49 25.07 -1.89
N ALA A 340 6.16 25.03 -0.61
CA ALA A 340 5.09 25.86 -0.05
C ALA A 340 5.46 27.34 -0.07
N TYR A 341 6.69 27.70 0.34
CA TYR A 341 7.17 29.09 0.20
C TYR A 341 7.16 29.58 -1.26
N CYS A 342 7.63 28.77 -2.23
CA CYS A 342 7.59 29.12 -3.65
C CYS A 342 6.18 29.46 -4.13
N ASN A 343 5.21 28.60 -3.82
CA ASN A 343 3.86 28.74 -4.33
C ASN A 343 3.06 29.79 -3.55
N ARG A 344 3.30 29.94 -2.24
CA ARG A 344 2.71 31.02 -1.44
C ARG A 344 3.23 32.38 -1.88
N GLY A 345 4.53 32.51 -2.17
CA GLY A 345 5.09 33.72 -2.79
C GLY A 345 4.48 34.03 -4.16
N PHE A 346 4.15 33.02 -4.96
CA PHE A 346 3.40 33.21 -6.21
C PHE A 346 1.97 33.71 -5.95
N VAL A 347 1.29 33.18 -4.92
CA VAL A 347 -0.06 33.64 -4.54
C VAL A 347 -0.03 35.09 -4.03
N TYR A 348 0.93 35.45 -3.16
CA TYR A 348 1.13 36.83 -2.73
C TYR A 348 1.37 37.78 -3.91
N PHE A 349 2.16 37.36 -4.89
CA PHE A 349 2.33 38.12 -6.13
C PHE A 349 1.01 38.35 -6.90
N GLN A 350 0.16 37.32 -7.03
CA GLN A 350 -1.15 37.46 -7.69
C GLN A 350 -2.05 38.46 -6.94
N LEU A 351 -1.94 38.50 -5.61
CA LEU A 351 -2.63 39.47 -4.75
C LEU A 351 -1.95 40.85 -4.72
N LYS A 352 -0.85 41.04 -5.45
CA LYS A 352 0.00 42.25 -5.46
C LYS A 352 0.66 42.55 -4.12
N ASP A 353 0.74 41.57 -3.23
CA ASP A 353 1.53 41.64 -2.01
C ASP A 353 2.99 41.30 -2.33
N TYR A 354 3.71 42.28 -2.86
CA TYR A 354 5.08 42.09 -3.31
C TYR A 354 6.06 41.93 -2.16
N HIS A 355 5.75 42.45 -0.97
CA HIS A 355 6.61 42.35 0.19
C HIS A 355 6.69 40.90 0.68
N ASP A 356 5.54 40.29 0.95
CA ASP A 356 5.49 38.93 1.47
C ASP A 356 5.92 37.90 0.40
N ALA A 357 5.70 38.20 -0.88
CA ALA A 357 6.26 37.41 -1.97
C ALA A 357 7.80 37.41 -1.98
N ILE A 358 8.44 38.56 -1.72
CA ILE A 358 9.90 38.67 -1.63
C ILE A 358 10.42 37.90 -0.41
N GLU A 359 9.76 38.02 0.75
CA GLU A 359 10.15 37.28 1.95
C GLU A 359 10.12 35.76 1.72
N ASP A 360 9.02 35.25 1.16
CA ASP A 360 8.86 33.83 0.85
C ASP A 360 9.92 33.36 -0.16
N TYR A 361 10.18 34.11 -1.22
CA TYR A 361 11.22 33.75 -2.20
C TYR A 361 12.63 33.81 -1.62
N ASN A 362 12.95 34.78 -0.76
CA ASN A 362 14.23 34.79 -0.05
C ASN A 362 14.36 33.58 0.88
N ARG A 363 13.27 33.18 1.54
CA ARG A 363 13.24 31.97 2.35
C ARG A 363 13.51 30.71 1.52
N VAL A 364 12.94 30.62 0.32
CA VAL A 364 13.27 29.55 -0.63
C VAL A 364 14.76 29.54 -0.95
N LEU A 365 15.36 30.68 -1.29
CA LEU A 365 16.78 30.76 -1.62
C LEU A 365 17.69 30.41 -0.44
N SER A 366 17.27 30.69 0.79
CA SER A 366 18.00 30.25 2.00
C SER A 366 18.01 28.73 2.17
N LEU A 367 16.95 28.04 1.72
CA LEU A 367 16.80 26.59 1.79
C LEU A 367 17.41 25.87 0.57
N ASN A 368 17.28 26.47 -0.61
CA ASN A 368 17.80 25.96 -1.87
C ASN A 368 18.29 27.12 -2.78
N PRO A 369 19.58 27.47 -2.68
CA PRO A 369 20.18 28.56 -3.48
C PRO A 369 20.30 28.25 -4.98
N SER A 370 20.02 27.03 -5.42
CA SER A 370 20.21 26.61 -6.83
C SER A 370 18.97 26.80 -7.71
N LEU A 371 17.88 27.33 -7.16
CA LEU A 371 16.62 27.55 -7.88
C LEU A 371 16.66 28.86 -8.67
N PHE A 372 17.16 28.79 -9.90
CA PHE A 372 17.28 29.94 -10.79
C PHE A 372 15.92 30.60 -11.12
N GLU A 373 14.83 29.85 -11.09
CA GLU A 373 13.47 30.37 -11.31
C GLU A 373 13.05 31.34 -10.21
N VAL A 374 13.50 31.12 -8.97
CA VAL A 374 13.19 31.99 -7.82
C VAL A 374 13.92 33.31 -7.94
N TYR A 375 15.19 33.29 -8.36
CA TYR A 375 15.92 34.52 -8.72
C TYR A 375 15.22 35.28 -9.86
N TYR A 376 14.74 34.58 -10.89
CA TYR A 376 13.96 35.23 -11.95
C TYR A 376 12.67 35.85 -11.42
N ASN A 377 11.95 35.14 -10.54
CA ASN A 377 10.70 35.64 -9.95
C ASN A 377 10.94 36.89 -9.07
N LEU A 378 11.98 36.89 -8.24
CA LEU A 378 12.41 38.07 -7.49
C LEU A 378 12.76 39.23 -8.42
N GLY A 379 13.49 38.97 -9.51
CA GLY A 379 13.81 39.98 -10.52
C GLY A 379 12.55 40.61 -11.14
N CYS A 380 11.54 39.80 -11.44
CA CYS A 380 10.25 40.28 -11.93
C CYS A 380 9.54 41.19 -10.91
N ILE A 381 9.54 40.81 -9.63
CA ILE A 381 8.94 41.64 -8.57
C ILE A 381 9.69 42.96 -8.43
N TYR A 382 11.03 42.93 -8.37
CA TYR A 382 11.83 44.16 -8.28
C TYR A 382 11.68 45.06 -9.50
N GLN A 383 11.46 44.50 -10.70
CA GLN A 383 11.15 45.28 -11.89
C GLN A 383 9.82 46.05 -11.74
N ILE A 384 8.77 45.41 -11.22
CA ILE A 384 7.47 46.04 -10.96
C ILE A 384 7.59 47.14 -9.90
N LEU A 385 8.41 46.91 -8.87
CA LEU A 385 8.68 47.90 -7.82
C LEU A 385 9.61 49.04 -8.28
N GLY A 386 10.14 49.00 -9.51
CA GLY A 386 11.10 49.98 -10.03
C GLY A 386 12.50 49.89 -9.41
N ASN A 387 12.80 48.82 -8.65
CA ASN A 387 14.12 48.61 -8.06
C ASN A 387 15.07 47.97 -9.06
N HIS A 388 15.59 48.80 -9.97
CA HIS A 388 16.39 48.35 -11.11
C HIS A 388 17.69 47.64 -10.69
N SER A 389 18.34 48.05 -9.60
CA SER A 389 19.61 47.44 -9.16
C SER A 389 19.40 46.00 -8.68
N GLN A 390 18.41 45.77 -7.81
CA GLN A 390 18.05 44.43 -7.34
C GLN A 390 17.53 43.56 -8.48
N CYS A 391 16.68 44.11 -9.36
CA CYS A 391 16.19 43.42 -10.55
C CYS A 391 17.32 42.86 -11.42
N ILE A 392 18.30 43.70 -11.77
CA ILE A 392 19.47 43.30 -12.58
C ILE A 392 20.27 42.23 -11.86
N SER A 393 20.50 42.38 -10.55
CA SER A 393 21.25 41.40 -9.76
C SER A 393 20.56 40.04 -9.75
N CYS A 394 19.25 40.01 -9.52
CA CYS A 394 18.45 38.78 -9.52
C CYS A 394 18.48 38.07 -10.88
N TYR A 395 18.30 38.80 -11.98
CA TYR A 395 18.40 38.20 -13.32
C TYR A 395 19.79 37.65 -13.63
N LYS A 396 20.85 38.35 -13.20
CA LYS A 396 22.23 37.85 -13.36
C LYS A 396 22.48 36.57 -12.57
N GLU A 397 22.04 36.46 -11.33
CA GLU A 397 22.19 35.23 -10.55
C GLU A 397 21.38 34.07 -11.13
N SER A 398 20.16 34.33 -11.64
CA SER A 398 19.38 33.34 -12.39
C SER A 398 20.16 32.79 -13.59
N LEU A 399 20.77 33.68 -14.39
CA LEU A 399 21.54 33.32 -15.58
C LEU A 399 22.88 32.66 -15.26
N LYS A 400 23.50 32.99 -14.13
CA LYS A 400 24.72 32.34 -13.64
C LYS A 400 24.47 30.87 -13.32
N ILE A 401 23.30 30.55 -12.74
CA ILE A 401 22.89 29.18 -12.42
C ILE A 401 22.42 28.45 -13.68
N ASN A 402 21.59 29.09 -14.52
CA ASN A 402 21.12 28.52 -15.78
C ASN A 402 21.32 29.49 -16.97
N PRO A 403 22.47 29.40 -17.66
CA PRO A 403 22.80 30.29 -18.78
C PRO A 403 21.93 30.11 -20.03
N ARG A 404 21.11 29.05 -20.09
CA ARG A 404 20.18 28.77 -21.20
C ARG A 404 18.74 29.22 -20.91
N TYR A 405 18.49 29.86 -19.77
CA TYR A 405 17.16 30.34 -19.44
C TYR A 405 16.89 31.68 -20.15
N GLU A 406 16.04 31.64 -21.17
CA GLU A 406 15.79 32.79 -22.08
C GLU A 406 15.08 33.96 -21.39
N LYS A 407 14.14 33.69 -20.46
CA LYS A 407 13.28 34.72 -19.85
C LYS A 407 14.04 35.83 -19.11
N PRO A 408 15.06 35.55 -18.26
CA PRO A 408 15.86 36.60 -17.66
C PRO A 408 16.61 37.45 -18.68
N TYR A 409 17.14 36.89 -19.78
CA TYR A 409 17.79 37.69 -20.82
C TYR A 409 16.80 38.67 -21.44
N PHE A 410 15.58 38.20 -21.76
CA PHE A 410 14.55 39.01 -22.40
C PHE A 410 14.11 40.18 -21.52
N ASN A 411 13.77 39.92 -20.26
CA ASN A 411 13.35 40.99 -19.34
C ASN A 411 14.50 41.93 -18.98
N LEU A 412 15.73 41.41 -18.86
CA LEU A 412 16.91 42.25 -18.67
C LEU A 412 17.17 43.14 -19.89
N ALA A 413 16.97 42.63 -21.11
CA ALA A 413 17.13 43.42 -22.34
C ALA A 413 16.11 44.57 -22.41
N ILE A 414 14.85 44.31 -22.06
CA ILE A 414 13.82 45.34 -21.93
C ILE A 414 14.24 46.38 -20.90
N LEU A 415 14.65 45.96 -19.70
CA LEU A 415 15.07 46.88 -18.64
C LEU A 415 16.29 47.72 -19.07
N GLN A 416 17.28 47.14 -19.76
CA GLN A 416 18.42 47.90 -20.28
C GLN A 416 17.99 48.92 -21.34
N ALA A 417 17.02 48.58 -22.20
CA ALA A 417 16.47 49.50 -23.19
C ALA A 417 15.71 50.65 -22.52
N ASP A 418 14.90 50.37 -21.50
CA ASP A 418 14.18 51.39 -20.71
C ASP A 418 15.14 52.35 -19.99
N LEU A 419 16.32 51.85 -19.59
CA LEU A 419 17.41 52.65 -19.02
C LEU A 419 18.27 53.38 -20.07
N GLY A 420 17.92 53.32 -21.36
CA GLY A 420 18.64 53.94 -22.47
C GLY A 420 19.95 53.23 -22.84
N GLN A 421 20.23 52.05 -22.28
CA GLN A 421 21.45 51.27 -22.52
C GLN A 421 21.28 50.35 -23.73
N PHE A 422 20.94 50.92 -24.90
CA PHE A 422 20.59 50.16 -26.11
C PHE A 422 21.65 49.14 -26.56
N PRO A 423 22.97 49.44 -26.55
CA PRO A 423 23.98 48.43 -26.92
C PRO A 423 23.96 47.19 -26.03
N LYS A 424 23.67 47.35 -24.72
CA LYS A 424 23.56 46.21 -23.80
C LYS A 424 22.28 45.42 -24.04
N ALA A 425 21.17 46.10 -24.33
CA ALA A 425 19.91 45.46 -24.66
C ALA A 425 20.03 44.62 -25.95
N ILE A 426 20.64 45.18 -27.01
CA ILE A 426 20.90 44.47 -28.27
C ILE A 426 21.72 43.20 -28.04
N ALA A 427 22.83 43.30 -27.29
CA ALA A 427 23.66 42.14 -26.97
C ALA A 427 22.91 41.03 -26.20
N LEU A 428 21.97 41.40 -25.33
CA LEU A 428 21.12 40.44 -24.62
C LEU A 428 20.10 39.78 -25.57
N TYR A 429 19.52 40.52 -26.51
CA TYR A 429 18.65 39.94 -27.54
C TYR A 429 19.42 39.02 -28.49
N ASP A 430 20.62 39.39 -28.93
CA ASP A 430 21.50 38.53 -29.72
C ASP A 430 21.79 37.21 -29.01
N LYS A 431 21.96 37.27 -27.68
CA LYS A 431 22.16 36.07 -26.86
C LYS A 431 20.93 35.17 -26.87
N ILE A 432 19.72 35.73 -26.81
CA ILE A 432 18.46 34.97 -26.93
C ILE A 432 18.37 34.32 -28.30
N LEU A 433 18.64 35.06 -29.38
CA LEU A 433 18.57 34.54 -30.75
C LEU A 433 19.63 33.47 -31.02
N THR A 434 20.78 33.54 -30.35
CA THR A 434 21.77 32.45 -30.37
C THR A 434 21.24 31.18 -29.69
N LEU A 435 20.47 31.31 -28.62
CA LEU A 435 19.88 30.18 -27.89
C LEU A 435 18.64 29.62 -28.61
N ASN A 436 17.83 30.51 -29.17
CA ASN A 436 16.56 30.23 -29.82
C ASN A 436 16.38 31.19 -31.01
N PRO A 437 16.83 30.78 -32.22
CA PRO A 437 16.74 31.60 -33.43
C PRO A 437 15.31 31.97 -33.84
N ASN A 438 14.29 31.26 -33.34
CA ASN A 438 12.88 31.49 -33.67
C ASN A 438 12.16 32.37 -32.63
N PHE A 439 12.88 33.06 -31.75
CA PHE A 439 12.29 33.99 -30.78
C PHE A 439 11.94 35.32 -31.47
N ILE A 440 10.82 35.32 -32.21
CA ILE A 440 10.34 36.44 -33.04
C ILE A 440 10.33 37.78 -32.30
N GLN A 441 9.88 37.79 -31.04
CA GLN A 441 9.79 39.03 -30.27
C GLN A 441 11.18 39.61 -29.89
N ALA A 442 12.20 38.76 -29.69
CA ALA A 442 13.55 39.19 -29.41
C ALA A 442 14.22 39.75 -30.66
N GLU A 443 14.00 39.12 -31.82
CA GLU A 443 14.44 39.60 -33.14
C GLU A 443 13.87 40.98 -33.45
N TYR A 444 12.54 41.12 -33.36
CA TYR A 444 11.87 42.41 -33.57
C TYR A 444 12.41 43.51 -32.64
N ASN A 445 12.49 43.23 -31.33
CA ASN A 445 12.95 44.22 -30.35
C ASN A 445 14.42 44.61 -30.58
N ARG A 446 15.26 43.67 -31.02
CA ARG A 446 16.66 43.91 -31.35
C ARG A 446 16.80 44.80 -32.57
N ASP A 447 16.12 44.46 -33.67
CA ASP A 447 16.22 45.21 -34.92
C ASP A 447 15.67 46.64 -34.78
N ALA A 448 14.60 46.82 -34.02
CA ALA A 448 14.09 48.14 -33.68
C ALA A 448 15.13 48.99 -32.91
N LEU A 449 15.86 48.38 -31.95
CA LEU A 449 16.92 49.07 -31.21
C LEU A 449 18.16 49.36 -32.08
N VAL A 450 18.49 48.51 -33.05
CA VAL A 450 19.58 48.75 -34.01
C VAL A 450 19.24 49.97 -34.87
N LEU A 451 18.03 50.01 -35.45
CA LEU A 451 17.55 51.16 -36.24
C LEU A 451 17.51 52.45 -35.42
N LEU A 452 17.18 52.36 -34.13
CA LEU A 452 17.22 53.49 -33.21
C LEU A 452 18.63 54.05 -33.00
N CYS A 453 19.61 53.17 -32.81
CA CYS A 453 21.01 53.55 -32.68
C CYS A 453 21.56 54.17 -33.96
N GLU A 454 21.12 53.69 -35.13
CA GLU A 454 21.54 54.18 -36.44
C GLU A 454 20.92 55.53 -36.81
N ASN A 455 19.71 55.82 -36.33
CA ASN A 455 18.93 57.03 -36.68
C ASN A 455 18.91 58.12 -35.59
N GLU A 456 19.92 58.17 -34.72
CA GLU A 456 20.06 59.17 -33.64
C GLU A 456 18.80 59.35 -32.76
N GLY A 457 18.04 58.28 -32.52
CA GLY A 457 16.90 58.30 -31.58
C GLY A 457 15.57 58.85 -32.12
N LYS A 458 15.44 59.13 -33.42
CA LYS A 458 14.17 59.63 -34.01
C LYS A 458 12.98 58.66 -33.92
N LEU A 459 13.22 57.37 -33.74
CA LEU A 459 12.18 56.32 -33.75
C LEU A 459 11.73 55.90 -32.33
N LEU A 460 12.13 56.64 -31.27
CA LEU A 460 11.90 56.21 -29.88
C LEU A 460 10.40 56.11 -29.55
N GLY A 461 9.58 56.95 -30.17
CA GLY A 461 8.12 56.89 -30.09
C GLY A 461 7.55 55.56 -30.58
N GLU A 462 8.00 55.07 -31.75
CA GLU A 462 7.50 53.83 -32.35
C GLU A 462 7.90 52.58 -31.55
N TYR A 463 9.14 52.55 -31.02
CA TYR A 463 9.59 51.47 -30.13
C TYR A 463 8.83 51.41 -28.81
N THR A 464 8.55 52.58 -28.23
CA THR A 464 7.82 52.68 -26.96
C THR A 464 6.34 52.37 -27.13
N GLU A 465 5.70 52.78 -28.23
CA GLU A 465 4.30 52.44 -28.56
C GLU A 465 4.11 50.95 -28.81
N TYR A 466 4.99 50.28 -29.57
CA TYR A 466 4.89 48.84 -29.82
C TYR A 466 4.95 48.01 -28.53
N ASN A 467 5.84 48.38 -27.60
CA ASN A 467 5.95 47.72 -26.30
C ASN A 467 4.85 48.14 -25.30
N GLN A 468 4.10 49.21 -25.56
CA GLN A 468 2.92 49.57 -24.77
C GLN A 468 1.65 48.87 -25.27
N GLN A 469 1.51 48.65 -26.58
CA GLN A 469 0.33 48.03 -27.19
C GLN A 469 0.29 46.50 -27.06
N LYS A 470 1.44 45.83 -27.10
CA LYS A 470 1.56 44.43 -26.66
C LYS A 470 1.86 44.46 -25.16
N ASN A 471 1.20 43.63 -24.35
CA ASN A 471 1.36 43.49 -22.89
C ASN A 471 2.79 43.11 -22.40
N SER A 472 3.87 43.54 -23.07
CA SER A 472 5.26 43.14 -22.86
C SER A 472 5.94 43.78 -21.65
N LYS A 473 5.31 44.76 -21.00
CA LYS A 473 5.89 45.46 -19.85
C LYS A 473 5.72 44.80 -18.49
N THR A 474 4.85 43.80 -18.36
CA THR A 474 4.66 43.09 -17.08
C THR A 474 5.37 41.75 -17.10
N PRO A 475 6.51 41.61 -16.39
CA PRO A 475 7.15 40.33 -16.17
C PRO A 475 6.18 39.36 -15.50
N TYR A 476 6.01 38.16 -16.06
CA TYR A 476 5.18 37.12 -15.46
C TYR A 476 6.05 36.14 -14.67
N LEU A 477 5.62 35.82 -13.43
CA LEU A 477 6.30 34.84 -12.59
C LEU A 477 6.16 33.42 -13.15
N VAL A 478 7.18 32.61 -12.98
CA VAL A 478 7.09 31.18 -13.28
C VAL A 478 6.64 30.44 -12.02
N ASP A 479 5.58 29.64 -12.19
CA ASP A 479 5.23 28.59 -11.24
C ASP A 479 6.37 27.54 -11.22
N VAL A 480 7.18 27.61 -10.17
CA VAL A 480 8.39 26.78 -9.97
C VAL A 480 8.03 25.29 -9.95
N HIS A 481 6.83 24.92 -9.49
CA HIS A 481 6.39 23.52 -9.42
C HIS A 481 6.03 22.96 -10.80
N THR A 482 5.36 23.77 -11.62
CA THR A 482 5.01 23.37 -13.00
C THR A 482 6.26 23.19 -13.87
N TYR A 483 7.32 23.99 -13.66
CA TYR A 483 8.55 23.89 -14.44
C TYR A 483 9.37 22.62 -14.12
N HIS A 484 9.50 22.24 -12.85
CA HIS A 484 10.21 21.03 -12.47
C HIS A 484 9.50 19.73 -12.88
N SER A 485 8.15 19.72 -12.92
CA SER A 485 7.40 18.58 -13.44
C SER A 485 7.56 18.43 -14.96
N LEU A 486 7.65 19.53 -15.70
CA LEU A 486 7.95 19.53 -17.15
C LEU A 486 9.40 19.11 -17.46
N LEU A 487 10.37 19.46 -16.61
CA LEU A 487 11.76 19.00 -16.75
C LEU A 487 11.93 17.51 -16.46
N LYS A 488 11.12 16.92 -15.57
CA LYS A 488 11.07 15.46 -15.38
C LYS A 488 10.56 14.75 -16.64
N LYS A 489 9.56 15.30 -17.35
CA LYS A 489 9.10 14.77 -18.66
C LYS A 489 10.23 14.74 -19.71
N ARG A 490 11.06 15.78 -19.78
CA ARG A 490 12.22 15.80 -20.71
C ARG A 490 13.35 14.81 -20.36
N LYS A 491 13.39 14.26 -19.14
CA LYS A 491 14.35 13.22 -18.73
C LYS A 491 13.81 11.80 -18.89
N THR A 492 12.51 11.62 -19.13
CA THR A 492 11.90 10.31 -19.41
C THR A 492 11.77 10.01 -20.90
N ASP A 493 11.94 11.02 -21.76
CA ASP A 493 11.91 10.91 -23.23
C ASP A 493 13.33 10.86 -23.86
N LYS A 494 14.35 10.50 -23.07
CA LYS A 494 15.70 10.12 -23.51
C LYS A 494 16.12 8.88 -22.73
#